data_AF-A0AAP8IRV6-F1
#
_entry.id   AF-A0AAP8IRV6-F1
#
_cell.length_a   1.000
_cell.length_b   1.000
_cell.length_c   1.000
_cell.angle_alpha   90.00
_cell.angle_beta   90.00
_cell.angle_gamma   90.00
#
_symmetry.space_group_name_H-M   'P 1'
#
loop_
_entity.id
_entity.type
_entity.pdbx_description
1 polymer ?
#
loop_
_entity_poly.entity_id
_entity_poly.type
_entity_poly.pdbx_seq_one_letter_code
_entity_poly.pdbx_strand_id
1 'polypeptide(L)' 'MWEQDTLRVEDQVVSYSMKVFEEPSEYGINKGKISKLTLKNNNKVIANYDRGWDIMPTDKLANEALEMILDARN' A
#
# COMPACT_ATOMS: atom_id res chain seq x y z
N MET A 1 -8.61 -4.90 9.82
CA MET A 1 -9.60 -3.83 9.62
C MET A 1 -9.29 -3.07 8.32
N TRP A 2 -10.20 -2.24 7.82
CA TRP A 2 -9.88 -1.27 6.77
C TRP A 2 -9.23 -0.04 7.41
N GLU A 3 -8.15 0.44 6.81
CA GLU A 3 -7.43 1.64 7.22
C GLU A 3 -7.30 2.60 6.03
N GLN A 4 -7.43 3.88 6.31
CA GLN A 4 -7.32 4.96 5.33
C GLN A 4 -6.65 6.16 5.99
N ASP A 5 -5.56 6.63 5.40
CA ASP A 5 -4.87 7.83 5.86
C ASP A 5 -3.96 8.37 4.74
N THR A 6 -3.13 9.34 5.08
CA THR A 6 -2.07 9.88 4.25
C THR A 6 -0.71 9.57 4.86
N LEU A 7 0.28 9.37 3.99
CA LEU A 7 1.68 9.24 4.36
C LEU A 7 2.47 10.28 3.58
N ARG A 8 3.48 10.86 4.22
CA ARG A 8 4.37 11.83 3.59
C ARG A 8 5.63 11.11 3.13
N VAL A 9 5.87 11.08 1.82
CA VAL A 9 7.12 10.59 1.22
C VAL A 9 7.87 11.80 0.70
N GLU A 10 9.03 12.10 1.30
CA GLU A 10 9.78 13.31 0.99
C GLU A 10 8.86 14.57 1.06
N ASP A 11 8.68 15.26 -0.06
CA ASP A 11 7.83 16.45 -0.21
C ASP A 11 6.47 16.16 -0.85
N GLN A 12 6.08 14.89 -0.97
CA GLN A 12 4.81 14.44 -1.56
C GLN A 12 3.90 13.83 -0.50
N VAL A 13 2.59 14.00 -0.70
CA VAL A 13 1.56 13.36 0.13
C VAL A 13 0.91 12.25 -0.68
N VAL A 14 0.97 11.03 -0.14
CA VAL A 14 0.34 9.84 -0.73
C VAL A 14 -0.82 9.42 0.16
N SER A 15 -2.02 9.37 -0.39
CA SER A 15 -3.17 8.77 0.29
C SER A 15 -3.16 7.27 0.10
N TYR A 16 -3.47 6.52 1.15
CA TYR A 16 -3.59 5.08 1.08
C TYR A 16 -4.93 4.58 1.59
N SER A 17 -5.36 3.43 1.07
CA SER A 17 -6.41 2.63 1.66
C SER A 17 -5.96 1.18 1.65
N MET A 18 -6.05 0.50 2.79
CA MET A 18 -5.59 -0.87 2.90
C MET A 18 -6.50 -1.72 3.77
N LYS A 19 -6.55 -3.02 3.45
CA LYS A 19 -7.25 -4.02 4.24
C LYS A 19 -6.23 -4.91 4.93
N VAL A 20 -6.05 -4.66 6.23
CA VAL A 20 -5.12 -5.39 7.10
C VAL A 20 -5.88 -6.49 7.84
N PHE A 21 -5.29 -7.65 8.02
CA PHE A 21 -5.80 -8.73 8.86
C PHE A 21 -4.91 -8.91 10.10
N GLU A 22 -5.43 -9.61 11.11
CA GLU A 22 -4.66 -9.92 12.32
C GLU A 22 -3.50 -10.86 12.00
N GLU A 23 -3.77 -11.88 11.17
CA GLU A 23 -2.79 -12.88 10.76
C GLU A 23 -2.32 -12.69 9.32
N PRO A 24 -1.06 -13.03 9.01
CA PRO A 24 -0.57 -13.10 7.64
C PRO A 24 -1.34 -14.13 6.79
N SER A 25 -1.39 -13.95 5.48
CA SER A 25 -2.11 -14.87 4.58
C SER A 25 -1.44 -15.01 3.21
N GLU A 26 -1.75 -16.09 2.49
CA GLU A 26 -1.28 -16.30 1.11
C GLU A 26 -1.67 -15.18 0.14
N TYR A 27 -2.76 -14.47 0.44
CA TYR A 27 -3.25 -13.34 -0.34
C TYR A 27 -2.61 -12.01 0.07
N GLY A 28 -1.87 -11.98 1.17
CA GLY A 28 -1.18 -10.80 1.64
C GLY A 28 -0.01 -10.42 0.74
N ILE A 29 0.29 -9.13 0.63
CA ILE A 29 1.54 -8.67 0.02
C ILE A 29 2.70 -9.34 0.76
N ASN A 30 3.58 -10.02 0.01
CA ASN A 30 4.68 -10.82 0.56
C ASN A 30 4.22 -11.88 1.58
N LYS A 31 3.02 -12.43 1.40
CA LYS A 31 2.35 -13.34 2.36
C LYS A 31 2.13 -12.72 3.75
N GLY A 32 2.10 -11.40 3.84
CA GLY A 32 1.90 -10.63 5.07
C GLY A 32 0.44 -10.38 5.42
N LYS A 33 0.19 -9.38 6.26
CA LYS A 33 -1.15 -9.04 6.80
C LYS A 33 -2.00 -8.17 5.87
N ILE A 34 -1.40 -7.50 4.90
CA ILE A 34 -2.09 -6.56 4.00
C ILE A 34 -2.61 -7.30 2.77
N SER A 35 -3.92 -7.50 2.70
CA SER A 35 -4.58 -8.24 1.60
C SER A 35 -5.02 -7.38 0.42
N LYS A 36 -5.19 -6.08 0.65
CA LYS A 36 -5.53 -5.07 -0.35
C LYS A 36 -4.82 -3.78 -0.02
N LEU A 37 -4.35 -3.06 -1.04
CA LEU A 37 -3.70 -1.76 -0.90
C LEU A 37 -3.97 -0.92 -2.14
N THR A 38 -4.38 0.33 -1.96
CA THR A 38 -4.40 1.35 -3.01
C THR A 38 -3.57 2.54 -2.55
N LEU A 39 -2.63 2.98 -3.38
CA LEU A 39 -1.85 4.20 -3.19
C LEU A 39 -2.27 5.24 -4.22
N LYS A 40 -2.45 6.48 -3.78
CA LYS A 40 -2.79 7.61 -4.65
C LYS A 40 -1.88 8.81 -4.37
N ASN A 41 -1.35 9.41 -5.43
CA ASN A 41 -0.77 10.76 -5.39
C ASN A 41 -1.64 11.68 -6.26
N ASN A 42 -2.10 12.81 -5.70
CA ASN A 42 -2.93 13.79 -6.42
C ASN A 42 -4.11 13.15 -7.18
N ASN A 43 -4.84 12.25 -6.50
CA ASN A 43 -5.96 11.47 -7.04
C ASN A 43 -5.61 10.41 -8.12
N LYS A 44 -4.36 10.34 -8.59
CA LYS A 44 -3.90 9.29 -9.49
C LYS A 44 -3.52 8.04 -8.69
N VAL A 45 -4.05 6.88 -9.07
CA VAL A 45 -3.60 5.60 -8.50
C VAL A 45 -2.20 5.30 -9.02
N ILE A 46 -1.25 5.16 -8.11
CA ILE A 46 0.17 4.90 -8.40
C ILE A 46 0.57 3.45 -8.07
N ALA A 47 -0.21 2.78 -7.22
CA ALA A 47 -0.13 1.34 -6.99
C ALA A 47 -1.49 0.81 -6.54
N ASN A 48 -1.83 -0.40 -6.97
CA ASN A 48 -3.03 -1.10 -6.52
C ASN A 48 -2.78 -2.60 -6.43
N TYR A 49 -3.11 -3.16 -5.29
CA TYR A 49 -3.04 -4.57 -4.98
C TYR A 49 -4.41 -5.04 -4.49
N ASP A 50 -5.02 -5.99 -5.18
CA ASP A 50 -6.20 -6.72 -4.73
C ASP A 50 -5.93 -8.22 -4.80
N ARG A 51 -5.12 -8.71 -3.84
CA ARG A 51 -4.63 -10.11 -3.79
C ARG A 51 -3.83 -10.51 -5.03
N GLY A 52 -3.14 -9.53 -5.59
CA GLY A 52 -2.41 -9.53 -6.84
C GLY A 52 -2.20 -8.09 -7.26
N TRP A 53 -1.12 -7.79 -7.96
CA TRP A 53 -0.86 -6.43 -8.44
C TRP A 53 -1.73 -6.12 -9.66
N ASP A 54 -2.73 -5.28 -9.49
CA ASP A 54 -3.47 -4.68 -10.62
C ASP A 54 -2.65 -3.57 -11.26
N ILE A 55 -1.98 -2.77 -10.41
CA ILE A 55 -1.04 -1.72 -10.80
C ILE A 55 0.18 -1.86 -9.90
N MET A 56 1.30 -2.31 -10.48
CA MET A 56 2.56 -2.38 -9.74
C MET A 56 3.11 -0.96 -9.47
N PRO A 57 3.76 -0.73 -8.32
CA PRO A 57 4.50 0.50 -8.08
C PRO A 57 5.73 0.54 -8.99
N THR A 58 5.72 1.42 -10.01
CA THR A 58 6.82 1.49 -11.00
C THR A 58 7.74 2.69 -10.82
N ASP A 59 7.31 3.71 -10.08
CA ASP A 59 8.10 4.90 -9.82
C ASP A 59 8.65 4.92 -8.38
N LYS A 60 9.63 5.80 -8.15
CA LYS A 60 10.33 5.92 -6.85
C LYS A 60 9.33 6.20 -5.72
N LEU A 61 8.40 7.14 -5.93
CA LEU A 61 7.42 7.54 -4.93
C LEU A 61 6.50 6.37 -4.52
N ALA A 62 6.00 5.61 -5.48
CA ALA A 62 5.12 4.48 -5.23
C ALA A 62 5.84 3.35 -4.50
N ASN A 63 7.11 3.09 -4.83
CA ASN A 63 7.93 2.08 -4.16
C ASN A 63 8.23 2.49 -2.71
N GLU A 64 8.68 3.73 -2.47
CA GLU A 64 8.96 4.22 -1.12
C GLU A 64 7.70 4.25 -0.24
N ALA A 65 6.56 4.69 -0.80
CA ALA A 65 5.28 4.65 -0.09
C ALA A 65 4.87 3.22 0.30
N LEU A 66 5.08 2.25 -0.60
CA LEU A 66 4.80 0.85 -0.33
C LEU A 66 5.71 0.31 0.77
N GLU A 67 7.02 0.54 0.69
CA GLU A 67 8.00 0.11 1.68
C GLU A 67 7.64 0.63 3.08
N MET A 68 7.35 1.92 3.22
CA MET A 68 6.94 2.52 4.49
C MET A 68 5.67 1.88 5.07
N ILE A 69 4.67 1.57 4.23
CA ILE A 69 3.46 0.88 4.68
C ILE A 69 3.76 -0.53 5.16
N LEU A 70 4.58 -1.28 4.42
CA LEU A 70 4.94 -2.65 4.76
C LEU A 70 5.73 -2.69 6.08
N ASP A 71 6.67 -1.76 6.28
CA ASP A 71 7.44 -1.65 7.52
C ASP A 71 6.56 -1.27 8.73
N ALA A 72 5.54 -0.43 8.52
CA ALA A 72 4.64 0.00 9.60
C ALA A 72 3.57 -1.03 10.00
N ARG A 73 3.39 -2.11 9.22
CA ARG A 73 2.27 -3.04 9.38
C ARG A 73 2.64 -4.53 9.33
N ASN A 74 3.89 -4.88 9.05
CA ASN A 74 4.37 -6.25 9.23
C ASN A 74 4.69 -6.56 10.70
#